data_AF-A0A3R7DDZ2-F1
#
_entry.id   AF-A0A3R7DDZ2-F1
#
_cell.length_a   1.000
_cell.length_b   1.000
_cell.length_c   1.000
_cell.angle_alpha   90.00
_cell.angle_beta   90.00
_cell.angle_gamma   90.00
#
_symmetry.space_group_name_H-M   'P 1'
#
loop_
_entity.id
_entity.type
_entity.pdbx_description
1 polymer ?
#
loop_
_entity_poly.entity_id
_entity_poly.type
_entity_poly.pdbx_seq_one_letter_code
_entity_poly.pdbx_strand_id
1 'polypeptide(L)'
;MFKSLVYRQKGGRFNRKNPKKALKAAVPVVAFIVAGCPDSVLEKHDIKPELGAKIRESLVKGNLGEAFSQVTPEMVDSFAVAGTPNECIEKIAAIIKTGATQIVAGSPIGPNIRRSINILTTQITPHFKEVEKT
;
A
#
# COMPACT_ATOMS: atom_id res chain seq x y z
N MET A 1 -7.09 11.75 1.54
CA MET A 1 -5.85 11.17 1.00
C MET A 1 -6.13 9.71 0.63
N PHE A 2 -5.87 9.29 -0.61
CA PHE A 2 -6.16 7.93 -1.08
C PHE A 2 -4.89 7.07 -0.94
N LYS A 3 -4.92 6.01 -0.12
CA LYS A 3 -3.85 5.00 -0.02
C LYS A 3 -4.42 3.63 -0.39
N SER A 4 -3.71 2.86 -1.20
CA SER A 4 -4.11 1.47 -1.51
C SER A 4 -3.70 0.53 -0.37
N LEU A 5 -4.54 -0.44 -0.01
CA LEU A 5 -4.29 -1.39 1.09
C LEU A 5 -3.87 -2.75 0.52
N VAL A 6 -2.65 -3.21 0.84
CA VAL A 6 -2.01 -4.41 0.28
C VAL A 6 -1.51 -5.34 1.40
N TYR A 7 -2.14 -6.49 1.63
CA TYR A 7 -1.88 -7.31 2.83
C TYR A 7 -0.92 -8.52 2.63
N ARG A 8 -0.17 -8.95 3.67
CA ARG A 8 0.79 -10.11 3.71
C ARG A 8 0.31 -11.36 4.49
N GLN A 9 0.29 -12.53 3.85
CA GLN A 9 -0.19 -13.81 4.44
C GLN A 9 0.73 -14.51 5.48
N LYS A 10 0.10 -15.24 6.43
CA LYS A 10 0.72 -16.26 7.31
C LYS A 10 0.07 -17.63 7.08
N GLY A 11 0.84 -18.64 6.63
CA GLY A 11 0.45 -20.06 6.66
C GLY A 11 1.00 -20.86 5.47
N GLY A 12 1.78 -21.87 5.83
CA GLY A 12 2.75 -22.63 5.03
C GLY A 12 4.10 -22.52 5.76
N ARG A 13 4.58 -23.63 6.36
CA ARG A 13 5.75 -23.69 7.27
C ARG A 13 6.96 -22.91 6.73
N PHE A 14 7.10 -21.62 7.02
CA PHE A 14 8.28 -20.86 6.63
C PHE A 14 8.48 -19.63 7.54
N ASN A 15 9.75 -19.42 7.83
CA ASN A 15 10.36 -18.66 8.91
C ASN A 15 9.99 -17.14 8.94
N ARG A 16 10.17 -16.53 10.12
CA ARG A 16 9.74 -15.18 10.57
C ARG A 16 10.20 -13.96 9.75
N LYS A 17 10.77 -14.09 8.54
CA LYS A 17 11.64 -13.04 7.93
C LYS A 17 11.47 -12.85 6.41
N ASN A 18 10.45 -12.15 5.90
CA ASN A 18 10.60 -11.43 4.61
C ASN A 18 9.46 -10.43 4.29
N PRO A 19 9.60 -9.13 4.65
CA PRO A 19 8.70 -8.05 4.22
C PRO A 19 8.70 -7.79 2.70
N LYS A 20 9.73 -8.29 2.00
CA LYS A 20 9.98 -8.02 0.57
C LYS A 20 8.87 -8.44 -0.40
N LYS A 21 8.05 -9.47 -0.09
CA LYS A 21 7.03 -9.97 -1.03
C LYS A 21 5.76 -9.10 -1.11
N ALA A 22 5.34 -8.51 0.02
CA ALA A 22 4.18 -7.61 0.02
C ALA A 22 4.52 -6.27 -0.64
N LEU A 23 5.72 -5.75 -0.36
CA LEU A 23 6.29 -4.59 -1.04
C LEU A 23 6.31 -4.79 -2.57
N LYS A 24 6.81 -5.94 -3.04
CA LYS A 24 6.84 -6.27 -4.48
C LYS A 24 5.46 -6.29 -5.15
N ALA A 25 4.41 -6.70 -4.45
CA ALA A 25 3.05 -6.69 -5.01
C ALA A 25 2.50 -5.26 -5.15
N ALA A 26 2.87 -4.36 -4.24
CA ALA A 26 2.44 -2.96 -4.27
C ALA A 26 3.19 -2.14 -5.32
N VAL A 27 4.43 -2.52 -5.69
CA VAL A 27 5.30 -1.76 -6.60
C VAL A 27 4.61 -1.33 -7.90
N PRO A 28 3.93 -2.21 -8.67
CA PRO A 28 3.29 -1.78 -9.91
C PRO A 28 2.24 -0.68 -9.69
N VAL A 29 1.39 -0.84 -8.66
CA VAL A 29 0.34 0.14 -8.36
C VAL A 29 0.93 1.45 -7.85
N VAL A 30 1.95 1.39 -7.01
CA VAL A 30 2.65 2.58 -6.50
C VAL A 30 3.34 3.32 -7.64
N ALA A 31 3.92 2.62 -8.63
CA ALA A 31 4.48 3.27 -9.82
C ALA A 31 3.43 4.11 -10.56
N PHE A 32 2.23 3.57 -10.77
CA PHE A 32 1.13 4.30 -11.41
C PHE A 32 0.62 5.47 -10.55
N ILE A 33 0.55 5.31 -9.23
CA ILE A 33 0.15 6.40 -8.32
C ILE A 33 1.18 7.54 -8.37
N VAL A 34 2.47 7.22 -8.20
CA VAL A 34 3.56 8.20 -8.22
C VAL A 34 3.62 8.91 -9.57
N ALA A 35 3.46 8.16 -10.67
CA ALA A 35 3.40 8.75 -11.99
C ALA A 35 2.19 9.68 -12.17
N GLY A 36 1.04 9.42 -11.55
CA GLY A 36 -0.18 10.22 -11.68
C GLY A 36 -0.33 11.36 -10.68
N CYS A 37 0.45 11.39 -9.61
CA CYS A 37 0.37 12.41 -8.57
C CYS A 37 0.87 13.79 -9.06
N PRO A 38 0.24 14.90 -8.63
CA PRO A 38 0.82 16.24 -8.77
C PRO A 38 2.09 16.39 -7.93
N ASP A 39 3.01 17.27 -8.37
CA ASP A 39 4.29 17.52 -7.70
C ASP A 39 4.13 17.90 -6.23
N SER A 40 3.12 18.74 -5.91
CA SER A 40 2.82 19.16 -4.54
C SER A 40 2.40 18.01 -3.61
N VAL A 41 1.94 16.87 -4.14
CA VAL A 41 1.67 15.66 -3.36
C VAL A 41 2.93 14.85 -3.16
N LEU A 42 3.80 14.77 -4.18
CA LEU A 42 5.08 14.08 -4.08
C LEU A 42 5.99 14.76 -3.05
N GLU A 43 6.08 16.09 -3.09
CA GLU A 43 6.87 16.88 -2.15
C GLU A 43 6.42 16.71 -0.69
N LYS A 44 5.10 16.62 -0.44
CA LYS A 44 4.54 16.32 0.89
C LYS A 44 4.94 14.96 1.45
N HIS A 45 5.41 14.06 0.58
CA HIS A 45 5.91 12.73 0.94
C HIS A 45 7.41 12.61 0.77
N ASP A 46 8.14 13.74 0.69
CA ASP A 46 9.59 13.79 0.51
C ASP A 46 10.07 13.07 -0.79
N ILE A 47 9.19 13.00 -1.78
CA ILE A 47 9.48 12.42 -3.09
C ILE A 47 9.78 13.53 -4.08
N LYS A 48 10.96 13.48 -4.70
CA LYS A 48 11.37 14.45 -5.71
C LYS A 48 10.43 14.37 -6.93
N PRO A 49 9.85 15.49 -7.40
CA PRO A 49 9.03 15.52 -8.60
C PRO A 49 9.71 14.91 -9.83
N GLU A 50 11.01 15.12 -9.97
CA GLU A 50 11.86 14.55 -11.03
C GLU A 50 11.75 13.02 -11.11
N LEU A 51 11.68 12.34 -9.97
CA LEU A 51 11.57 10.89 -9.90
C LEU A 51 10.18 10.43 -10.33
N GLY A 52 9.13 11.18 -9.97
CA GLY A 52 7.77 10.94 -10.45
C GLY A 52 7.65 11.11 -11.98
N ALA A 53 8.28 12.16 -12.53
CA ALA A 53 8.35 12.39 -13.97
C ALA A 53 9.08 11.25 -14.70
N LYS A 54 10.20 10.77 -14.15
CA LYS A 54 10.96 9.67 -14.74
C LYS A 54 10.18 8.35 -14.75
N ILE A 55 9.49 8.02 -13.65
CA ILE A 55 8.60 6.84 -13.60
C ILE A 55 7.47 6.99 -14.62
N ARG A 56 6.85 8.17 -14.73
CA ARG A 56 5.82 8.46 -15.73
C ARG A 56 6.33 8.23 -17.16
N GLU A 57 7.52 8.73 -17.48
CA GLU A 57 8.12 8.57 -18.81
C GLU A 57 8.36 7.09 -19.16
N SER A 58 8.95 6.32 -18.23
CA SER A 58 9.15 4.88 -18.41
C SER A 58 7.82 4.14 -18.63
N LEU A 59 6.74 4.51 -17.93
CA LEU A 59 5.41 3.92 -18.13
C LEU A 59 4.82 4.25 -19.50
N VAL A 60 4.91 5.51 -19.96
CA VAL A 60 4.42 5.94 -21.27
C VAL A 60 5.14 5.21 -22.41
N LYS A 61 6.44 4.96 -22.25
CA LYS A 61 7.26 4.19 -23.20
C LYS A 61 7.01 2.68 -23.16
N GLY A 62 6.18 2.19 -22.24
CA GLY A 62 5.94 0.76 -22.04
C GLY A 62 7.07 0.02 -21.31
N ASN A 63 8.08 0.74 -20.80
CA ASN A 63 9.23 0.19 -20.07
C ASN A 63 8.86 -0.11 -18.60
N LEU A 64 7.93 -1.05 -18.39
CA LEU A 64 7.41 -1.37 -17.06
C LEU A 64 8.51 -1.82 -16.09
N GLY A 65 9.50 -2.59 -16.56
CA GLY A 65 10.61 -3.05 -15.74
C GLY A 65 11.46 -1.90 -15.18
N GLU A 66 11.69 -0.86 -15.98
CA GLU A 66 12.41 0.35 -15.58
C GLU A 66 11.55 1.22 -14.67
N ALA A 67 10.25 1.36 -14.94
CA ALA A 67 9.35 2.10 -14.07
C ALA A 67 9.28 1.47 -12.67
N PHE A 68 9.16 0.14 -12.60
CA PHE A 68 9.01 -0.59 -11.34
C PHE A 68 10.32 -0.67 -10.54
N SER A 69 11.48 -0.67 -11.19
CA SER A 69 12.77 -0.68 -10.50
C SER A 69 13.09 0.65 -9.80
N GLN A 70 12.45 1.74 -10.21
CA GLN A 70 12.59 3.07 -9.63
C GLN A 70 11.71 3.30 -8.39
N VAL A 71 10.72 2.43 -8.13
CA VAL A 71 9.86 2.53 -6.95
C VAL A 71 10.65 2.14 -5.70
N THR A 72 10.78 3.08 -4.77
CA THR A 72 11.50 2.85 -3.52
C THR A 72 10.58 2.32 -2.41
N PRO A 73 11.12 1.68 -1.36
CA PRO A 73 10.33 1.29 -0.19
C PRO A 73 9.57 2.45 0.45
N GLU A 74 10.17 3.64 0.50
CA GLU A 74 9.58 4.86 1.08
C GLU A 74 8.34 5.32 0.29
N MET A 75 8.37 5.18 -1.04
CA MET A 75 7.19 5.41 -1.87
C MET A 75 6.06 4.43 -1.55
N VAL A 76 6.41 3.15 -1.35
CA VAL A 76 5.42 2.13 -1.00
C VAL A 76 4.82 2.42 0.38
N ASP A 77 5.61 2.81 1.37
CA ASP A 77 5.09 3.18 2.69
C ASP A 77 4.25 4.47 2.66
N SER A 78 4.57 5.40 1.76
CA SER A 78 3.82 6.64 1.57
C SER A 78 2.46 6.41 0.91
N PHE A 79 2.40 5.59 -0.15
CA PHE A 79 1.20 5.45 -0.98
C PHE A 79 0.42 4.15 -0.78
N ALA A 80 0.97 3.18 -0.05
CA ALA A 80 0.31 1.92 0.25
C ALA A 80 0.36 1.54 1.73
N VAL A 81 -0.76 1.01 2.23
CA VAL A 81 -0.80 0.32 3.50
C VAL A 81 -0.43 -1.14 3.23
N ALA A 82 0.86 -1.44 3.32
CA ALA A 82 1.38 -2.79 3.10
C ALA A 82 2.13 -3.34 4.29
N GLY A 83 1.91 -4.63 4.59
CA GLY A 83 2.57 -5.32 5.70
C GLY A 83 1.80 -6.52 6.26
N THR A 84 2.23 -6.93 7.45
CA THR A 84 1.54 -7.86 8.36
C THR A 84 0.24 -7.24 8.91
N PRO A 85 -0.66 -8.01 9.54
CA PRO A 85 -1.90 -7.45 10.11
C PRO A 85 -1.63 -6.29 11.05
N ASN A 86 -0.67 -6.46 11.96
CA ASN A 86 -0.36 -5.47 12.98
C ASN A 86 0.16 -4.18 12.35
N GLU A 87 1.09 -4.27 11.39
CA GLU A 87 1.58 -3.09 10.65
C GLU A 87 0.43 -2.39 9.89
N CYS A 88 -0.48 -3.15 9.28
CA CYS A 88 -1.65 -2.58 8.61
C CYS A 88 -2.61 -1.91 9.60
N ILE A 89 -2.84 -2.50 10.78
CA ILE A 89 -3.67 -1.91 11.85
C ILE A 89 -3.07 -0.58 12.30
N GLU A 90 -1.78 -0.54 12.59
CA GLU A 90 -1.10 0.71 13.01
C GLU A 90 -1.23 1.82 11.95
N LYS A 91 -0.98 1.47 10.68
CA LYS A 91 -1.11 2.40 9.56
C LYS A 91 -2.56 2.86 9.36
N ILE A 92 -3.55 1.97 9.47
CA ILE A 92 -4.98 2.31 9.35
C ILE A 92 -5.40 3.21 10.52
N ALA A 93 -4.98 2.91 11.75
CA ALA A 93 -5.28 3.73 12.92
C ALA A 93 -4.73 5.15 12.78
N ALA A 94 -3.52 5.30 12.24
CA ALA A 94 -2.94 6.61 11.94
C ALA A 94 -3.77 7.38 10.91
N ILE A 95 -4.28 6.71 9.87
CA ILE A 95 -5.14 7.32 8.83
C ILE A 95 -6.49 7.75 9.43
N ILE A 96 -7.15 6.91 10.23
CA ILE A 96 -8.43 7.25 10.88
C ILE A 96 -8.26 8.49 11.78
N LYS A 97 -7.15 8.61 12.51
CA LYS A 97 -6.85 9.81 13.33
C LYS A 97 -6.78 11.11 12.53
N THR A 98 -6.57 11.06 11.21
CA THR A 98 -6.64 12.25 10.33
C THR A 98 -8.07 12.68 10.00
N GLY A 99 -9.09 11.98 10.50
CA GLY A 99 -10.50 12.22 10.20
C GLY A 99 -11.07 11.33 9.09
N ALA A 100 -10.31 10.35 8.59
CA ALA A 100 -10.82 9.42 7.57
C ALA A 100 -11.86 8.47 8.17
N THR A 101 -13.06 8.42 7.58
CA THR A 101 -14.18 7.60 8.05
C THR A 101 -14.33 6.28 7.29
N GLN A 102 -13.71 6.16 6.10
CA GLN A 102 -13.82 4.99 5.25
C GLN A 102 -12.45 4.56 4.73
N ILE A 103 -12.16 3.26 4.86
CA ILE A 103 -10.97 2.62 4.30
C ILE A 103 -11.43 1.62 3.24
N VAL A 104 -10.90 1.77 2.02
CA VAL A 104 -11.20 0.89 0.89
C VAL A 104 -9.99 0.03 0.58
N ALA A 105 -10.18 -1.29 0.55
CA ALA A 105 -9.14 -2.23 0.13
C ALA A 105 -8.99 -2.23 -1.40
N GLY A 106 -8.05 -1.42 -1.89
CA GLY A 106 -7.75 -1.27 -3.32
C GLY A 106 -6.89 -2.38 -3.91
N SER A 107 -6.65 -2.29 -5.23
CA SER A 107 -5.75 -3.23 -5.92
C SER A 107 -4.27 -2.96 -5.56
N PRO A 108 -3.44 -4.00 -5.40
CA PRO A 108 -3.84 -5.38 -5.16
C PRO A 108 -4.22 -5.56 -3.68
N ILE A 109 -5.39 -6.12 -3.38
CA ILE A 109 -5.80 -6.40 -1.99
C ILE A 109 -4.73 -7.24 -1.25
N GLY A 110 -4.07 -8.13 -2.00
CA GLY A 110 -2.81 -8.77 -1.64
C GLY A 110 -2.46 -9.89 -2.63
N PRO A 111 -1.44 -10.71 -2.34
CA PRO A 111 -0.90 -11.67 -3.30
C PRO A 111 -1.87 -12.81 -3.65
N ASN A 112 -2.85 -13.09 -2.77
CA ASN A 112 -4.01 -13.91 -3.10
C ASN A 112 -5.25 -13.27 -2.48
N ILE A 113 -6.16 -12.87 -3.36
CA ILE A 113 -7.32 -12.02 -3.04
C ILE A 113 -8.19 -12.65 -1.95
N ARG A 114 -8.62 -13.92 -2.13
CA ARG A 114 -9.53 -14.59 -1.20
C ARG A 114 -8.98 -14.62 0.22
N ARG A 115 -7.71 -14.99 0.36
CA ARG A 115 -7.08 -15.07 1.69
C ARG A 115 -6.73 -13.70 2.25
N SER A 116 -6.39 -12.72 1.42
CA SER A 116 -6.23 -11.33 1.90
C SER A 116 -7.55 -10.76 2.40
N ILE A 117 -8.67 -11.00 1.71
CA ILE A 117 -10.01 -10.61 2.19
C ILE A 117 -10.31 -11.29 3.52
N ASN A 118 -10.07 -12.61 3.64
CA ASN A 118 -10.28 -13.32 4.90
C ASN A 118 -9.48 -12.72 6.04
N ILE A 119 -8.24 -12.28 5.80
CA ILE A 119 -7.41 -11.70 6.85
C ILE A 119 -7.84 -10.27 7.19
N LEU A 120 -8.25 -9.48 6.20
CA LEU A 120 -8.86 -8.18 6.43
C LEU A 120 -10.07 -8.31 7.36
N THR A 121 -11.00 -9.22 7.06
CA THR A 121 -12.23 -9.40 7.82
C THR A 121 -12.01 -10.02 9.21
N THR A 122 -11.06 -10.95 9.36
CA THR A 122 -10.85 -11.69 10.62
C THR A 122 -9.79 -11.11 11.54
N GLN A 123 -8.82 -10.35 11.02
CA GLN A 123 -7.67 -9.86 11.82
C GLN A 123 -7.50 -8.35 11.80
N ILE A 124 -8.12 -7.61 10.88
CA ILE A 124 -7.91 -6.14 10.78
C ILE A 124 -9.21 -5.41 11.14
N THR A 125 -10.30 -5.66 10.43
CA THR A 125 -11.60 -5.01 10.66
C THR A 125 -12.07 -5.06 12.13
N PRO A 126 -11.92 -6.16 12.88
CA PRO A 126 -12.36 -6.20 14.28
C PRO A 126 -11.71 -5.15 15.19
N HIS A 127 -10.54 -4.61 14.83
CA HIS A 127 -9.86 -3.56 15.61
C HIS A 127 -10.45 -2.16 15.40
N PHE A 128 -11.30 -1.99 14.38
CA PHE A 128 -11.86 -0.69 13.99
C PHE A 128 -13.39 -0.70 13.98
N LYS A 129 -14.02 -1.80 14.39
CA LYS A 129 -15.43 -1.77 14.69
C LYS A 129 -15.62 -0.96 15.95
N GLU A 130 -16.25 0.20 15.83
CA GLU A 130 -16.97 0.77 16.96
C GLU A 130 -17.97 -0.30 17.40
N VAL A 131 -17.93 -0.67 18.68
CA VAL A 131 -19.06 -1.36 19.28
C VAL A 131 -20.16 -0.30 19.29
N GLU A 132 -21.16 -0.43 18.42
CA GLU A 132 -22.46 0.20 18.64
C GLU A 132 -22.99 -0.35 19.97
N LYS A 133 -22.51 0.22 21.08
CA LYS A 133 -23.25 0.30 22.32
C LYS A 133 -24.12 1.53 22.16
N THR A 134 -25.36 1.37 21.71
CA THR A 134 -26.58 1.78 22.42
C THR A 134 -27.78 1.27 21.64
#